data_AF-A0A667Y0G8-F1
#
_entry.id   AF-A0A667Y0G8-F1
#
_cell.length_a   1.000
_cell.length_b   1.000
_cell.length_c   1.000
_cell.angle_alpha   90.00
_cell.angle_beta   90.00
_cell.angle_gamma   90.00
#
_symmetry.space_group_name_H-M   'P 1'
#
loop_
_entity.id
_entity.type
_entity.pdbx_description
1 polymer ?
#
loop_
_entity_poly.entity_id
_entity_poly.type
_entity_poly.pdbx_seq_one_letter_code
_entity_poly.pdbx_strand_id
1 'polypeptide(L)'
;MFAKLKKKIAEEAATAPRTSVRIPRSISKESITSVGADSGDDFASDGSSSRDDVSAQILRRNDQIRKLEAKLSDYAEQLRVMQRTKDKLEIALEKHQDSSMRKLQDQNESHQASRAKMAEGMALALEKKDQEWLVKMAVLEKEKTAMAARVEEMMEQSLTLFQRRDDQDELEGFQQQELAKVKHMLLRKEELLSQRERELQQKESEVQTAKRRLGEAQGKLQALEDPPTSKTTVTNTSDLNDSREINFEYLKHVVLKFMSSRDAEAYQLIRAVSVLLNFTREEEDMLKETLEYKMSWFGSKPSPRGIIRPSISGASAHWS
;
A
#
# COMPACT_ATOMS: atom_id res chain seq x y z
N MET A 1 15.85 1.42 23.68
CA MET A 1 14.65 1.41 24.55
C MET A 1 14.68 0.36 25.68
N PHE A 2 15.40 -0.76 25.53
CA PHE A 2 15.52 -1.81 26.56
C PHE A 2 16.19 -1.38 27.89
N ALA A 3 17.15 -0.45 27.86
CA ALA A 3 17.85 0.01 29.07
C ALA A 3 16.93 0.77 30.04
N LYS A 4 15.94 1.52 29.52
CA LYS A 4 14.96 2.24 30.35
C LYS A 4 13.98 1.28 31.03
N LEU A 5 13.68 0.14 30.42
CA LEU A 5 12.78 -0.87 30.98
C LEU A 5 13.46 -1.63 32.14
N LYS A 6 14.74 -2.00 32.00
CA LYS A 6 15.51 -2.65 33.07
C LYS A 6 15.67 -1.74 34.30
N LYS A 7 15.88 -0.44 34.10
CA LYS A 7 15.96 0.54 35.21
C LYS A 7 14.63 0.67 35.96
N LYS A 8 13.50 0.65 35.22
CA LYS A 8 12.16 0.79 35.81
C LYS A 8 11.74 -0.43 36.65
N ILE A 9 12.10 -1.64 36.22
CA ILE A 9 11.85 -2.87 36.98
C ILE A 9 12.67 -2.92 38.28
N ALA A 10 13.92 -2.43 38.25
CA ALA A 10 14.77 -2.37 39.45
C ALA A 10 14.30 -1.32 40.47
N GLU A 11 13.72 -0.21 40.01
CA GLU A 11 13.20 0.87 40.85
C GLU A 11 11.83 0.51 41.47
N GLU A 12 11.02 -0.28 40.76
CA GLU A 12 9.71 -0.77 41.24
C GLU A 12 9.85 -1.95 42.22
N ALA A 13 10.89 -2.78 42.07
CA ALA A 13 11.20 -3.84 43.05
C ALA A 13 11.72 -3.29 44.39
N ALA A 14 12.24 -2.06 44.42
CA ALA A 14 12.78 -1.42 45.63
C ALA A 14 11.72 -0.72 46.49
N THR A 15 10.48 -0.57 46.01
CA THR A 15 9.41 0.19 46.67
C THR A 15 8.28 -0.67 47.27
N ALA A 16 8.44 -2.00 47.33
CA ALA A 16 7.48 -2.88 47.99
C ALA A 16 7.50 -2.69 49.54
N PRO A 17 6.36 -2.37 50.18
CA PRO A 17 6.32 -2.24 51.63
C PRO A 17 6.43 -3.64 52.26
N ARG A 18 7.51 -3.84 53.03
CA ARG A 18 7.69 -5.05 53.86
C ARG A 18 6.64 -5.01 54.97
N THR A 19 5.58 -5.81 54.86
CA THR A 19 4.60 -6.01 55.93
C THR A 19 5.22 -6.87 57.03
N SER A 20 5.93 -6.22 57.95
CA SER A 20 6.34 -6.78 59.24
C SER A 20 5.12 -6.91 60.15
N VAL A 21 4.48 -8.08 60.13
CA VAL A 21 3.42 -8.41 61.08
C VAL A 21 4.07 -8.67 62.45
N ARG A 22 4.16 -7.62 63.25
CA ARG A 22 4.54 -7.67 64.67
C ARG A 22 3.29 -8.00 65.49
N ILE A 23 3.19 -9.24 65.95
CA ILE A 23 2.14 -9.69 66.87
C ILE A 23 2.30 -8.95 68.22
N PRO A 24 1.26 -8.29 68.77
CA PRO A 24 1.32 -7.71 70.10
C PRO A 24 1.16 -8.82 71.17
N ARG A 25 2.04 -8.81 72.16
CA ARG A 25 1.87 -9.52 73.44
C ARG A 25 0.77 -8.83 74.25
N SER A 26 -0.25 -9.58 74.68
CA SER A 26 -1.08 -9.19 75.83
C SER A 26 -0.67 -10.04 77.04
N ILE A 27 -0.09 -9.35 78.01
CA ILE A 27 0.10 -9.80 79.39
C ILE A 27 -1.23 -9.58 80.14
N SER A 28 -1.77 -10.61 80.78
CA SER A 28 -2.72 -10.44 81.88
C SER A 28 -2.27 -11.29 83.06
N LYS A 29 -1.80 -10.58 84.07
CA LYS A 29 -1.57 -11.03 85.44
C LYS A 29 -2.88 -10.78 86.19
N GLU A 30 -3.44 -11.80 86.83
CA GLU A 30 -4.25 -11.60 88.04
C GLU A 30 -3.74 -12.57 89.11
N SER A 31 -3.08 -11.99 90.10
CA SER A 31 -2.85 -12.59 91.41
C SER A 31 -4.10 -12.40 92.26
N ILE A 32 -4.50 -13.42 93.03
CA ILE A 32 -5.30 -13.24 94.24
C ILE A 32 -4.79 -14.19 95.32
N THR A 33 -4.00 -13.61 96.22
CA THR A 33 -3.84 -14.03 97.61
C THR A 33 -5.04 -13.51 98.40
N SER A 34 -5.74 -14.33 99.19
CA SER A 34 -6.59 -13.83 100.29
C SER A 34 -6.98 -14.96 101.24
N VAL A 35 -6.33 -15.05 102.41
CA VAL A 35 -6.88 -14.72 103.74
C VAL A 35 -7.52 -15.94 104.43
N GLY A 36 -6.94 -16.32 105.57
CA GLY A 36 -7.47 -17.32 106.48
C GLY A 36 -8.48 -16.77 107.49
N ALA A 37 -9.16 -17.69 108.18
CA ALA A 37 -9.83 -17.59 109.48
C ALA A 37 -10.10 -19.06 109.88
N ASP A 38 -9.58 -19.63 110.96
CA ASP A 38 -9.72 -19.28 112.38
C ASP A 38 -11.17 -19.26 112.88
N SER A 39 -11.57 -20.35 113.55
CA SER A 39 -12.39 -20.33 114.76
C SER A 39 -12.57 -21.75 115.27
N GLY A 40 -11.92 -22.05 116.39
CA GLY A 40 -12.36 -23.10 117.29
C GLY A 40 -13.67 -22.70 117.97
N ASP A 41 -14.46 -23.69 118.36
CA ASP A 41 -15.33 -23.55 119.51
C ASP A 41 -15.47 -24.90 120.21
N ASP A 42 -15.05 -24.90 121.46
CA ASP A 42 -15.22 -25.94 122.46
C ASP A 42 -16.70 -25.98 122.87
N PHE A 43 -17.27 -27.18 123.00
CA PHE A 43 -18.47 -27.35 123.82
C PHE A 43 -18.24 -28.47 124.83
N ALA A 44 -17.94 -28.07 126.06
CA ALA A 44 -18.25 -28.84 127.25
C ALA A 44 -19.59 -28.38 127.83
N SER A 45 -20.18 -29.21 128.71
CA SER A 45 -21.43 -29.02 129.47
C SER A 45 -22.71 -29.46 128.75
N ASP A 46 -23.68 -30.10 129.38
CA ASP A 46 -23.83 -30.78 130.68
C ASP A 46 -25.20 -31.49 130.58
N GLY A 47 -25.54 -32.28 131.60
CA GLY A 47 -26.67 -33.19 131.68
C GLY A 47 -28.06 -32.67 131.31
N SER A 48 -28.89 -33.65 130.89
CA SER A 48 -30.36 -33.70 130.92
C SER A 48 -31.12 -33.00 129.79
N SER A 49 -31.17 -33.64 128.62
CA SER A 49 -32.15 -33.33 127.57
C SER A 49 -33.47 -34.07 127.79
N SER A 50 -34.54 -33.31 128.01
CA SER A 50 -35.92 -33.77 127.88
C SER A 50 -36.24 -34.03 126.41
N ARG A 51 -37.07 -35.04 126.14
CA ARG A 51 -37.50 -35.51 124.80
C ARG A 51 -38.07 -34.37 123.91
N ASP A 52 -38.59 -33.30 124.50
CA ASP A 52 -39.14 -32.14 123.78
C ASP A 52 -38.06 -31.22 123.18
N ASP A 53 -36.87 -31.09 123.80
CA ASP A 53 -35.77 -30.26 123.28
C ASP A 53 -35.09 -30.89 122.07
N VAL A 54 -34.93 -32.22 122.08
CA VAL A 54 -34.44 -33.00 120.93
C VAL A 54 -35.38 -32.80 119.73
N SER A 55 -36.69 -32.81 119.99
CA SER A 55 -37.71 -32.61 118.97
C SER A 55 -37.64 -31.20 118.34
N ALA A 56 -37.44 -30.16 119.16
CA ALA A 56 -37.24 -28.80 118.66
C ALA A 56 -35.94 -28.64 117.84
N GLN A 57 -34.86 -29.32 118.23
CA GLN A 57 -33.59 -29.30 117.49
C GLN A 57 -33.72 -30.00 116.12
N ILE A 58 -34.46 -31.11 116.05
CA ILE A 58 -34.76 -31.81 114.78
C ILE A 58 -35.58 -30.92 113.85
N LEU A 59 -36.58 -30.20 114.36
CA LEU A 59 -37.38 -29.26 113.57
C LEU A 59 -36.53 -28.14 112.96
N ARG A 60 -35.64 -27.51 113.75
CA ARG A 60 -34.73 -26.46 113.23
C ARG A 60 -33.77 -27.00 112.17
N ARG A 61 -33.22 -28.21 112.37
CA ARG A 61 -32.36 -28.87 111.36
C ARG A 61 -33.13 -29.19 110.09
N ASN A 62 -34.37 -29.69 110.20
CA ASN A 62 -35.23 -29.92 109.04
C ASN A 62 -35.56 -28.63 108.28
N ASP A 63 -35.84 -27.53 108.98
CA ASP A 63 -36.06 -26.22 108.34
C ASP A 63 -34.80 -25.69 107.66
N GLN A 64 -33.62 -25.91 108.24
CA GLN A 64 -32.35 -25.57 107.62
C GLN A 64 -32.08 -26.43 106.38
N ILE A 65 -32.37 -27.74 106.43
CA ILE A 65 -32.28 -28.64 105.29
C ILE A 65 -33.20 -28.14 104.17
N ARG A 66 -34.47 -27.83 104.45
CA ARG A 66 -35.38 -27.27 103.43
C ARG A 66 -34.88 -25.97 102.82
N LYS A 67 -34.30 -25.07 103.63
CA LYS A 67 -33.70 -23.82 103.13
C LYS A 67 -32.48 -24.08 102.23
N LEU A 68 -31.64 -25.06 102.58
CA LEU A 68 -30.49 -25.45 101.77
C LEU A 68 -30.93 -26.14 100.48
N GLU A 69 -31.96 -26.99 100.53
CA GLU A 69 -32.57 -27.63 99.37
C GLU A 69 -33.15 -26.57 98.41
N ALA A 70 -33.84 -25.55 98.93
CA ALA A 70 -34.37 -24.46 98.12
C ALA A 70 -33.24 -23.66 97.44
N LYS A 71 -32.17 -23.31 98.16
CA LYS A 71 -31.00 -22.64 97.57
C LYS A 71 -30.28 -23.50 96.52
N LEU A 72 -30.18 -24.81 96.76
CA LEU A 72 -29.57 -25.75 95.83
C LEU A 72 -30.41 -25.88 94.55
N SER A 73 -31.73 -25.85 94.69
CA SER A 73 -32.68 -25.77 93.57
C SER A 73 -32.52 -24.46 92.77
N ASP A 74 -32.42 -23.32 93.45
CA ASP A 74 -32.22 -22.01 92.81
C ASP A 74 -30.88 -21.94 92.05
N TYR A 75 -29.79 -22.45 92.64
CA TYR A 75 -28.50 -22.54 91.97
C TYR A 75 -28.54 -23.49 90.77
N ALA A 76 -29.26 -24.62 90.86
CA ALA A 76 -29.41 -25.53 89.74
C ALA A 76 -30.16 -24.86 88.57
N GLU A 77 -31.21 -24.08 88.83
CA GLU A 77 -31.90 -23.35 87.78
C GLU A 77 -31.06 -22.19 87.22
N GLN A 78 -30.33 -21.47 88.08
CA GLN A 78 -29.38 -20.44 87.63
C GLN A 78 -28.32 -21.02 86.69
N LEU A 79 -27.76 -22.18 87.02
CA LEU A 79 -26.81 -22.89 86.15
C LEU A 79 -27.44 -23.28 84.81
N ARG A 80 -28.69 -23.78 84.79
CA ARG A 80 -29.40 -24.07 83.53
C ARG A 80 -29.62 -22.82 82.70
N VAL A 81 -30.01 -21.70 83.31
CA VAL A 81 -30.19 -20.42 82.62
C VAL A 81 -28.86 -19.94 82.05
N MET A 82 -27.79 -19.96 82.86
CA MET A 82 -26.44 -19.60 82.40
C MET A 82 -25.95 -20.46 81.25
N GLN A 83 -26.19 -21.78 81.31
CA GLN A 83 -25.85 -22.69 80.22
C GLN A 83 -26.60 -22.34 78.94
N ARG A 84 -27.92 -22.15 79.01
CA ARG A 84 -28.72 -21.71 77.84
C ARG A 84 -28.25 -20.37 77.27
N THR A 85 -27.82 -19.43 78.12
CA THR A 85 -27.28 -18.15 77.64
C THR A 85 -25.91 -18.30 76.99
N LYS A 86 -25.05 -19.16 77.53
CA LYS A 86 -23.75 -19.50 76.95
C LYS A 86 -23.92 -20.10 75.55
N ASP A 87 -24.75 -21.13 75.42
CA ASP A 87 -25.00 -21.80 74.14
C ASP A 87 -25.53 -20.82 73.07
N LYS A 88 -26.44 -19.91 73.47
CA LYS A 88 -26.96 -18.86 72.58
C LYS A 88 -25.86 -17.89 72.12
N LEU A 89 -24.97 -17.48 73.03
CA LEU A 89 -23.86 -16.59 72.70
C LEU A 89 -22.82 -17.29 71.81
N GLU A 90 -22.53 -18.57 72.05
CA GLU A 90 -21.65 -19.37 71.20
C GLU A 90 -22.19 -19.47 69.77
N ILE A 91 -23.48 -19.80 69.60
CA ILE A 91 -24.13 -19.85 68.28
C ILE A 91 -24.11 -18.47 67.60
N ALA A 92 -24.36 -17.40 68.34
CA ALA A 92 -24.35 -16.04 67.78
C ALA A 92 -22.94 -15.63 67.33
N LEU A 93 -21.92 -16.01 68.10
CA LEU A 93 -20.52 -15.75 67.76
C LEU A 93 -20.09 -16.55 66.53
N GLU A 94 -20.41 -17.83 66.46
CA GLU A 94 -20.12 -18.70 65.31
C GLU A 94 -20.77 -18.15 64.03
N LYS A 95 -22.08 -17.83 64.08
CA LYS A 95 -22.79 -17.22 62.94
C LYS A 95 -22.17 -15.89 62.53
N HIS A 96 -21.76 -15.06 63.48
CA HIS A 96 -21.10 -13.79 63.16
C HIS A 96 -19.75 -14.03 62.49
N GLN A 97 -18.93 -14.97 63.01
CA GLN A 97 -17.65 -15.36 62.42
C GLN A 97 -17.80 -15.92 61.00
N ASP A 98 -18.73 -16.85 60.79
CA ASP A 98 -19.04 -17.42 59.47
C ASP A 98 -19.50 -16.34 58.49
N SER A 99 -20.38 -15.44 58.91
CA SER A 99 -20.84 -14.34 58.07
C SER A 99 -19.71 -13.37 57.70
N SER A 100 -18.77 -13.15 58.61
CA SER A 100 -17.60 -12.29 58.39
C SER A 100 -16.61 -12.96 57.44
N MET A 101 -16.30 -14.24 57.66
CA MET A 101 -15.42 -15.03 56.80
C MET A 101 -15.97 -15.12 55.38
N ARG A 102 -17.27 -15.39 55.24
CA ARG A 102 -17.95 -15.47 53.94
C ARG A 102 -17.91 -14.14 53.20
N LYS A 103 -18.15 -13.01 53.87
CA LYS A 103 -18.03 -11.68 53.26
C LYS A 103 -16.62 -11.39 52.75
N LEU A 104 -15.60 -11.74 53.53
CA LEU A 104 -14.20 -11.58 53.11
C LEU A 104 -13.86 -12.48 51.91
N GLN A 105 -14.37 -13.72 51.91
CA GLN A 105 -14.21 -14.64 50.80
C GLN A 105 -14.88 -14.10 49.53
N ASP A 106 -16.15 -13.69 49.61
CA ASP A 106 -16.91 -13.14 48.47
C ASP A 106 -16.23 -11.87 47.91
N GLN A 107 -15.72 -10.99 48.77
CA GLN A 107 -14.95 -9.81 48.34
C GLN A 107 -13.67 -10.20 47.62
N ASN A 108 -12.90 -11.16 48.16
CA ASN A 108 -11.67 -11.62 47.53
C ASN A 108 -11.93 -12.30 46.17
N GLU A 109 -12.95 -13.15 46.07
CA GLU A 109 -13.37 -13.78 44.81
C GLU A 109 -13.82 -12.75 43.77
N SER A 110 -14.62 -11.76 44.18
CA SER A 110 -15.05 -10.65 43.31
C SER A 110 -13.86 -9.83 42.79
N HIS A 111 -12.89 -9.50 43.66
CA HIS A 111 -11.68 -8.80 43.26
C HIS A 111 -10.81 -9.63 42.30
N GLN A 112 -10.66 -10.93 42.57
CA GLN A 112 -9.91 -11.83 41.68
C GLN A 112 -10.59 -11.96 40.32
N ALA A 113 -11.92 -12.16 40.29
CA ALA A 113 -12.70 -12.22 39.06
C ALA A 113 -12.62 -10.91 38.26
N SER A 114 -12.68 -9.76 38.94
CA SER A 114 -12.53 -8.45 38.28
C SER A 114 -11.14 -8.27 37.68
N ARG A 115 -10.08 -8.70 38.37
CA ARG A 115 -8.71 -8.67 37.86
C ARG A 115 -8.54 -9.61 36.66
N ALA A 116 -9.09 -10.82 36.74
CA ALA A 116 -9.06 -11.80 35.65
C ALA A 116 -9.75 -11.27 34.40
N LYS A 117 -10.96 -10.70 34.53
CA LYS A 117 -11.70 -10.08 33.41
C LYS A 117 -10.93 -8.95 32.75
N MET A 118 -10.26 -8.09 33.53
CA MET A 118 -9.43 -7.02 32.99
C MET A 118 -8.21 -7.56 32.23
N ALA A 119 -7.55 -8.59 32.79
CA ALA A 119 -6.42 -9.25 32.14
C ALA A 119 -6.83 -9.92 30.82
N GLU A 120 -7.94 -10.65 30.82
CA GLU A 120 -8.50 -11.29 29.62
C GLU A 120 -8.90 -10.26 28.57
N GLY A 121 -9.56 -9.15 28.97
CA GLY A 121 -9.92 -8.07 28.05
C GLY A 121 -8.69 -7.41 27.40
N MET A 122 -7.61 -7.22 28.16
CA MET A 122 -6.34 -6.73 27.60
C MET A 122 -5.70 -7.74 26.66
N ALA A 123 -5.70 -9.03 27.00
CA ALA A 123 -5.15 -10.09 26.15
C ALA A 123 -5.90 -10.18 24.81
N LEU A 124 -7.24 -10.16 24.84
CA LEU A 124 -8.07 -10.16 23.63
C LEU A 124 -7.85 -8.90 22.77
N ALA A 125 -7.62 -7.74 23.39
CA ALA A 125 -7.33 -6.51 22.66
C ALA A 125 -5.96 -6.56 21.94
N LEU A 126 -4.96 -7.20 22.57
CA LEU A 126 -3.65 -7.42 21.97
C LEU A 126 -3.75 -8.44 20.83
N GLU A 127 -4.43 -9.56 21.03
CA GLU A 127 -4.63 -10.58 19.99
C GLU A 127 -5.34 -10.01 18.75
N LYS A 128 -6.37 -9.18 18.93
CA LYS A 128 -7.02 -8.48 17.81
C LYS A 128 -6.06 -7.55 17.06
N LYS A 129 -5.21 -6.80 17.79
CA LYS A 129 -4.20 -5.94 17.18
C LYS A 129 -3.17 -6.75 16.40
N ASP A 130 -2.73 -7.88 16.95
CA ASP A 130 -1.78 -8.78 16.28
C ASP A 130 -2.41 -9.35 15.00
N GLN A 131 -3.67 -9.77 15.04
CA GLN A 131 -4.38 -10.26 13.87
C GLN A 131 -4.56 -9.17 12.79
N GLU A 132 -4.91 -7.95 13.18
CA GLU A 132 -4.98 -6.80 12.25
C GLU A 132 -3.62 -6.52 11.60
N TRP A 133 -2.53 -6.59 12.37
CA TRP A 133 -1.18 -6.41 11.86
C TRP A 133 -0.76 -7.54 10.91
N LEU A 134 -1.07 -8.79 11.24
CA LEU A 134 -0.81 -9.93 10.36
C LEU A 134 -1.50 -9.77 9.00
N VAL A 135 -2.78 -9.36 9.00
CA VAL A 135 -3.51 -9.10 7.75
C VAL A 135 -2.88 -7.96 6.96
N LYS A 136 -2.51 -6.85 7.62
CA LYS A 136 -1.83 -5.72 6.95
C LYS A 136 -0.49 -6.13 6.34
N MET A 137 0.30 -6.92 7.07
CA MET A 137 1.57 -7.43 6.58
C MET A 137 1.38 -8.34 5.38
N ALA A 138 0.40 -9.24 5.40
CA ALA A 138 0.09 -10.12 4.26
C ALA A 138 -0.33 -9.34 3.01
N VAL A 139 -1.12 -8.27 3.16
CA VAL A 139 -1.49 -7.37 2.05
C VAL A 139 -0.26 -6.67 1.48
N LEU A 140 0.58 -6.09 2.34
CA LEU A 140 1.80 -5.41 1.91
C LEU A 140 2.80 -6.35 1.24
N GLU A 141 2.93 -7.59 1.71
CA GLU A 141 3.76 -8.61 1.06
C GLU A 141 3.22 -8.99 -0.33
N LYS A 142 1.90 -9.13 -0.47
CA LYS A 142 1.24 -9.37 -1.76
C LYS A 142 1.44 -8.20 -2.73
N GLU A 143 1.32 -6.96 -2.26
CA GLU A 143 1.57 -5.78 -3.10
C GLU A 143 3.04 -5.67 -3.50
N LYS A 144 3.96 -5.91 -2.56
CA LYS A 144 5.41 -5.93 -2.82
C LYS A 144 5.77 -6.96 -3.89
N THR A 145 5.25 -8.18 -3.78
CA THR A 145 5.50 -9.25 -4.76
C THR A 145 4.90 -8.94 -6.12
N ALA A 146 3.69 -8.38 -6.18
CA ALA A 146 3.07 -7.96 -7.43
C ALA A 146 3.86 -6.83 -8.12
N MET A 147 4.35 -5.85 -7.34
CA MET A 147 5.18 -4.76 -7.86
C MET A 147 6.54 -5.26 -8.35
N ALA A 148 7.17 -6.20 -7.63
CA ALA A 148 8.40 -6.84 -8.06
C ALA A 148 8.22 -7.57 -9.41
N ALA A 149 7.13 -8.33 -9.57
CA ALA A 149 6.82 -9.01 -10.83
C ALA A 149 6.64 -8.03 -12.01
N ARG A 150 5.99 -6.89 -11.80
CA ARG A 150 5.85 -5.84 -12.84
C ARG A 150 7.17 -5.23 -13.25
N VAL A 151 8.10 -5.05 -12.31
CA VAL A 151 9.44 -4.52 -12.61
C VAL A 151 10.23 -5.55 -13.42
N GLU A 152 10.16 -6.82 -13.05
CA GLU A 152 10.79 -7.91 -13.79
C GLU A 152 10.25 -8.04 -15.22
N GLU A 153 8.93 -7.99 -15.39
CA GLU A 153 8.27 -7.98 -16.70
C GLU A 153 8.73 -6.79 -17.56
N MET A 154 8.78 -5.58 -16.99
CA MET A 154 9.26 -4.39 -17.70
C MET A 154 10.73 -4.53 -18.12
N MET A 155 11.57 -5.14 -17.26
CA MET A 155 12.98 -5.37 -17.57
C MET A 155 13.14 -6.38 -18.72
N GLU A 156 12.35 -7.44 -18.73
CA GLU A 156 12.34 -8.44 -19.81
C GLU A 156 11.82 -7.83 -21.12
N GLN A 157 10.76 -7.02 -21.07
CA GLN A 157 10.28 -6.25 -22.21
C GLN A 157 11.36 -5.30 -22.75
N SER A 158 12.10 -4.62 -21.88
CA SER A 158 13.22 -3.76 -22.30
C SER A 158 14.34 -4.54 -22.98
N LEU A 159 14.67 -5.73 -22.47
CA LEU A 159 15.69 -6.59 -23.07
C LEU A 159 15.28 -7.09 -24.45
N THR A 160 14.04 -7.53 -24.60
CA THR A 160 13.51 -7.99 -25.90
C THR A 160 13.44 -6.87 -26.92
N LEU A 161 13.09 -5.64 -26.52
CA LEU A 161 13.14 -4.46 -27.40
C LEU A 161 14.56 -4.13 -27.85
N PHE A 162 15.54 -4.28 -26.97
CA PHE A 162 16.95 -4.06 -27.31
C PHE A 162 17.43 -5.08 -28.34
N GLN A 163 17.16 -6.37 -28.12
CA GLN A 163 17.50 -7.44 -29.07
C GLN A 163 16.85 -7.20 -30.45
N ARG A 164 15.56 -6.86 -30.48
CA ARG A 164 14.87 -6.54 -31.74
C ARG A 164 15.48 -5.36 -32.48
N ARG A 165 16.01 -4.39 -31.74
CA ARG A 165 16.68 -3.23 -32.34
C ARG A 165 18.03 -3.62 -32.93
N ASP A 166 18.81 -4.41 -32.22
CA ASP A 166 20.09 -4.93 -32.73
C ASP A 166 19.87 -5.76 -34.01
N ASP A 167 18.89 -6.67 -33.99
CA ASP A 167 18.51 -7.47 -35.17
C ASP A 167 18.09 -6.57 -36.35
N GLN A 168 17.37 -5.49 -36.07
CA GLN A 168 16.94 -4.54 -37.09
C GLN A 168 18.11 -3.74 -37.67
N ASP A 169 19.04 -3.27 -36.83
CA ASP A 169 20.24 -2.56 -37.26
C ASP A 169 21.12 -3.46 -38.15
N GLU A 170 21.24 -4.76 -37.83
CA GLU A 170 21.93 -5.75 -38.68
C GLU A 170 21.24 -5.91 -40.05
N LEU A 171 19.91 -6.06 -40.06
CA LEU A 171 19.12 -6.16 -41.29
C LEU A 171 19.23 -4.91 -42.17
N GLU A 172 19.19 -3.72 -41.57
CA GLU A 172 19.42 -2.46 -42.28
C GLU A 172 20.83 -2.41 -42.89
N GLY A 173 21.84 -2.92 -42.18
CA GLY A 173 23.20 -3.09 -42.70
C GLY A 173 23.25 -3.98 -43.95
N PHE A 174 22.59 -5.14 -43.92
CA PHE A 174 22.50 -6.02 -45.09
C PHE A 174 21.75 -5.37 -46.26
N GLN A 175 20.62 -4.70 -45.99
CA GLN A 175 19.87 -3.98 -47.02
C GLN A 175 20.70 -2.87 -47.67
N GLN A 176 21.46 -2.11 -46.87
CA GLN A 176 22.33 -1.06 -47.38
C GLN A 176 23.46 -1.63 -48.25
N GLN A 177 24.02 -2.78 -47.87
CA GLN A 177 25.03 -3.48 -48.66
C GLN A 177 24.46 -3.96 -50.00
N GLU A 178 23.28 -4.60 -50.01
CA GLU A 178 22.62 -5.05 -51.22
C GLU A 178 22.26 -3.87 -52.13
N LEU A 179 21.74 -2.78 -51.56
CA LEU A 179 21.45 -1.56 -52.32
C LEU A 179 22.72 -0.96 -52.95
N ALA A 180 23.85 -0.97 -52.24
CA ALA A 180 25.12 -0.51 -52.79
C ALA A 180 25.60 -1.39 -53.96
N LYS A 181 25.47 -2.72 -53.86
CA LYS A 181 25.77 -3.65 -54.95
C LYS A 181 24.89 -3.40 -56.17
N VAL A 182 23.58 -3.23 -55.97
CA VAL A 182 22.62 -2.93 -57.05
C VAL A 182 22.96 -1.59 -57.72
N LYS A 183 23.24 -0.54 -56.93
CA LYS A 183 23.67 0.77 -57.46
C LYS A 183 24.93 0.64 -58.32
N HIS A 184 25.94 -0.10 -57.86
CA HIS A 184 27.16 -0.33 -58.63
C HIS A 184 26.90 -1.09 -59.95
N MET A 185 26.07 -2.14 -59.90
CA MET A 185 25.69 -2.88 -61.11
C MET A 185 24.93 -2.02 -62.12
N LEU A 186 24.00 -1.18 -61.66
CA LEU A 186 23.25 -0.24 -62.50
C LEU A 186 24.17 0.77 -63.17
N LEU A 187 25.06 1.40 -62.40
CA LEU A 187 26.03 2.37 -62.91
C LEU A 187 26.89 1.75 -64.03
N ARG A 188 27.39 0.52 -63.81
CA ARG A 188 28.18 -0.20 -64.82
C ARG A 188 27.38 -0.54 -66.08
N LYS A 189 26.09 -0.85 -65.94
CA LYS A 189 25.19 -1.12 -67.07
C LYS A 189 24.90 0.17 -67.85
N GLU A 190 24.72 1.29 -67.17
CA GLU A 190 24.53 2.61 -67.76
C GLU A 190 25.77 3.05 -68.56
N GLU A 191 26.97 2.86 -68.00
CA GLU A 191 28.24 3.11 -68.71
C GLU A 191 28.37 2.28 -69.99
N LEU A 192 28.02 0.99 -69.94
CA LEU A 192 28.04 0.10 -71.10
C LEU A 192 27.00 0.50 -72.15
N LEU A 193 25.79 0.89 -71.73
CA LEU A 193 24.75 1.39 -72.63
C LEU A 193 25.21 2.66 -73.34
N SER A 194 25.77 3.62 -72.60
CA SER A 194 26.33 4.85 -73.18
C SER A 194 27.45 4.56 -74.20
N GLN A 195 28.29 3.54 -73.96
CA GLN A 195 29.29 3.10 -74.93
C GLN A 195 28.63 2.55 -76.20
N ARG A 196 27.62 1.68 -76.07
CA ARG A 196 26.90 1.12 -77.22
C ARG A 196 26.10 2.16 -77.99
N GLU A 197 25.52 3.14 -77.31
CA GLU A 197 24.84 4.27 -77.97
C GLU A 197 25.82 5.09 -78.82
N ARG A 198 27.02 5.37 -78.31
CA ARG A 198 28.08 6.05 -79.08
C ARG A 198 28.53 5.22 -80.29
N GLU A 199 28.72 3.91 -80.12
CA GLU A 199 29.04 3.01 -81.23
C GLU A 199 27.93 2.99 -82.30
N LEU A 200 26.66 2.94 -81.86
CA LEU A 200 25.51 3.00 -82.76
C LEU A 200 25.43 4.34 -83.50
N GLN A 201 25.62 5.47 -82.82
CA GLN A 201 25.67 6.79 -83.45
C GLN A 201 26.81 6.89 -84.48
N GLN A 202 27.99 6.37 -84.15
CA GLN A 202 29.10 6.31 -85.11
C GLN A 202 28.72 5.46 -86.32
N LYS A 203 28.17 4.26 -86.12
CA LYS A 203 27.72 3.39 -87.22
C LYS A 203 26.62 4.03 -88.04
N GLU A 204 25.69 4.74 -87.42
CA GLU A 204 24.64 5.48 -88.11
C GLU A 204 25.22 6.61 -88.97
N SER A 205 26.23 7.33 -88.48
CA SER A 205 26.95 8.34 -89.27
C SER A 205 27.73 7.73 -90.45
N GLU A 206 28.36 6.56 -90.25
CA GLU A 206 29.02 5.78 -91.30
C GLU A 206 28.01 5.31 -92.36
N VAL A 207 26.85 4.81 -91.92
CA VAL A 207 25.74 4.41 -92.81
C VAL A 207 25.17 5.62 -93.54
N GLN A 208 24.99 6.77 -92.89
CA GLN A 208 24.50 7.99 -93.54
C GLN A 208 25.50 8.53 -94.55
N THR A 209 26.81 8.50 -94.26
CA THR A 209 27.84 8.89 -95.23
C THR A 209 27.92 7.90 -96.39
N ALA A 210 27.80 6.60 -96.14
CA ALA A 210 27.67 5.59 -97.20
C ALA A 210 26.40 5.78 -98.04
N LYS A 211 25.25 6.07 -97.42
CA LYS A 211 24.00 6.42 -98.09
C LYS A 211 24.13 7.71 -98.90
N ARG A 212 24.83 8.73 -98.41
CA ARG A 212 25.13 9.96 -99.16
C ARG A 212 26.00 9.66 -100.37
N ARG A 213 27.07 8.88 -100.22
CA ARG A 213 27.92 8.46 -101.36
C ARG A 213 27.14 7.64 -102.38
N LEU A 214 26.25 6.76 -101.92
CA LEU A 214 25.32 6.02 -102.77
C LEU A 214 24.31 6.97 -103.44
N GLY A 215 23.77 7.92 -102.71
CA GLY A 215 22.85 8.96 -103.18
C GLY A 215 23.51 9.97 -104.12
N GLU A 216 24.80 10.25 -103.98
CA GLU A 216 25.61 11.05 -104.91
C GLU A 216 25.94 10.23 -106.17
N ALA A 217 26.15 8.91 -106.04
CA ALA A 217 26.25 8.01 -107.19
C ALA A 217 24.89 7.87 -107.91
N GLN A 218 23.78 7.82 -107.18
CA GLN A 218 22.40 7.86 -107.70
C GLN A 218 22.01 9.26 -108.19
N GLY A 219 22.56 10.33 -107.62
CA GLY A 219 22.32 11.73 -107.97
C GLY A 219 23.10 12.15 -109.20
N LYS A 220 24.29 11.57 -109.43
CA LYS A 220 24.92 11.55 -110.76
C LYS A 220 24.05 10.84 -111.81
N LEU A 221 23.10 10.00 -111.37
CA LEU A 221 22.08 9.32 -112.19
C LEU A 221 20.74 10.09 -112.23
N GLN A 222 20.55 11.07 -111.35
CA GLN A 222 19.35 11.91 -111.20
C GLN A 222 19.69 13.41 -111.27
N ALA A 223 20.69 13.81 -112.06
CA ALA A 223 20.97 15.22 -112.39
C ALA A 223 19.91 15.79 -113.37
N LEU A 224 18.64 15.57 -113.04
CA LEU A 224 17.44 16.20 -113.51
C LEU A 224 16.55 16.37 -112.27
N GLU A 225 16.32 17.65 -111.95
CA GLU A 225 15.41 18.19 -110.94
C GLU A 225 15.93 18.43 -109.50
N ASP A 226 15.63 19.66 -109.08
CA ASP A 226 16.08 20.45 -107.93
C ASP A 226 14.81 20.86 -107.09
N PRO A 227 14.92 21.56 -105.93
CA PRO A 227 14.28 21.19 -104.65
C PRO A 227 13.32 22.33 -104.17
N PRO A 228 13.25 22.89 -102.92
CA PRO A 228 13.51 22.46 -101.52
C PRO A 228 12.52 23.03 -100.42
N THR A 229 12.81 22.76 -99.12
CA THR A 229 12.57 23.57 -97.87
C THR A 229 11.12 23.72 -97.29
N SER A 230 10.81 24.04 -96.01
CA SER A 230 11.33 25.03 -95.01
C SER A 230 10.64 24.90 -93.60
N LYS A 231 11.40 25.21 -92.52
CA LYS A 231 11.13 26.10 -91.33
C LYS A 231 10.03 25.74 -90.29
N THR A 232 10.36 25.55 -88.99
CA THR A 232 10.47 26.52 -87.86
C THR A 232 9.13 27.01 -87.31
N THR A 233 8.90 26.97 -85.97
CA THR A 233 8.47 28.11 -85.10
C THR A 233 8.35 27.71 -83.62
N VAL A 234 8.80 28.65 -82.78
CA VAL A 234 8.83 28.72 -81.30
C VAL A 234 7.55 29.39 -80.79
N THR A 235 6.97 28.96 -79.66
CA THR A 235 6.06 29.81 -78.86
C THR A 235 6.26 29.64 -77.35
N ASN A 236 6.41 30.81 -76.74
CA ASN A 236 6.67 31.19 -75.35
C ASN A 236 5.47 30.91 -74.41
N THR A 237 5.71 30.52 -73.15
CA THR A 237 4.68 30.40 -72.10
C THR A 237 5.22 30.92 -70.76
N SER A 238 5.03 32.21 -70.47
CA SER A 238 5.52 32.89 -69.27
C SER A 238 4.43 33.70 -68.57
N ASP A 239 3.35 33.05 -68.14
CA ASP A 239 2.23 33.73 -67.45
C ASP A 239 1.65 32.97 -66.24
N LEU A 240 2.33 31.92 -65.76
CA LEU A 240 1.90 31.13 -64.59
C LEU A 240 2.79 31.33 -63.35
N ASN A 241 3.68 32.32 -63.37
CA ASN A 241 4.68 32.49 -62.31
C ASN A 241 4.23 33.47 -61.21
N ASP A 242 3.49 34.52 -61.58
CA ASP A 242 3.09 35.59 -60.64
C ASP A 242 2.10 35.14 -59.56
N SER A 243 1.16 34.24 -59.89
CA SER A 243 0.18 33.74 -58.91
C SER A 243 0.77 32.73 -57.92
N ARG A 244 1.92 32.12 -58.23
CA ARG A 244 2.63 31.22 -57.28
C ARG A 244 3.40 32.03 -56.24
N GLU A 245 3.95 33.17 -56.63
CA GLU A 245 4.84 33.97 -55.80
C GLU A 245 4.10 34.69 -54.65
N ILE A 246 2.91 35.25 -54.92
CA ILE A 246 2.04 35.89 -53.91
C ILE A 246 1.61 34.89 -52.80
N ASN A 247 1.41 33.62 -53.17
CA ASN A 247 1.02 32.57 -52.23
C ASN A 247 2.16 32.20 -51.25
N PHE A 248 3.43 32.29 -51.67
CA PHE A 248 4.56 31.96 -50.80
C PHE A 248 4.84 33.04 -49.75
N GLU A 249 4.66 34.33 -50.09
CA GLU A 249 4.83 35.41 -49.12
C GLU A 249 3.75 35.38 -48.03
N TYR A 250 2.49 35.15 -48.40
CA TYR A 250 1.40 34.99 -47.44
C TYR A 250 1.57 33.73 -46.58
N LEU A 251 1.96 32.61 -47.20
CA LEU A 251 2.24 31.37 -46.50
C LEU A 251 3.37 31.52 -45.49
N LYS A 252 4.46 32.21 -45.85
CA LYS A 252 5.58 32.49 -44.95
C LYS A 252 5.11 33.25 -43.70
N HIS A 253 4.23 34.24 -43.86
CA HIS A 253 3.65 34.97 -42.74
C HIS A 253 2.77 34.09 -41.86
N VAL A 254 1.89 33.28 -42.46
CA VAL A 254 0.98 32.38 -41.72
C VAL A 254 1.75 31.32 -40.94
N VAL A 255 2.79 30.71 -41.52
CA VAL A 255 3.65 29.71 -40.84
C VAL A 255 4.43 30.36 -39.69
N LEU A 256 5.03 31.53 -39.92
CA LEU A 256 5.79 32.23 -38.88
C LEU A 256 4.89 32.67 -37.71
N LYS A 257 3.68 33.16 -38.03
CA LYS A 257 2.67 33.49 -37.02
C LYS A 257 2.23 32.23 -36.27
N PHE A 258 1.97 31.12 -36.96
CA PHE A 258 1.61 29.84 -36.33
C PHE A 258 2.65 29.35 -35.33
N MET A 259 3.94 29.39 -35.69
CA MET A 259 5.04 29.00 -34.80
C MET A 259 5.20 29.92 -33.58
N SER A 260 4.64 31.14 -33.63
CA SER A 260 4.82 32.17 -32.60
C SER A 260 3.52 32.50 -31.83
N SER A 261 2.40 31.83 -32.12
CA SER A 261 1.07 32.12 -31.57
C SER A 261 0.79 31.40 -30.24
N ARG A 262 -0.17 31.93 -29.47
CA ARG A 262 -0.71 31.31 -28.24
C ARG A 262 -1.99 30.49 -28.52
N ASP A 263 -2.33 29.60 -27.59
CA ASP A 263 -3.18 28.43 -27.75
C ASP A 263 -4.51 28.60 -28.52
N ALA A 264 -5.19 29.75 -28.40
CA ALA A 264 -6.49 29.98 -29.04
C ALA A 264 -6.42 30.35 -30.54
N GLU A 265 -5.31 30.93 -31.01
CA GLU A 265 -5.14 31.37 -32.41
C GLU A 265 -4.62 30.27 -33.34
N ALA A 266 -3.96 29.26 -32.75
CA ALA A 266 -3.31 28.18 -33.50
C ALA A 266 -4.28 27.35 -34.35
N TYR A 267 -5.50 27.07 -33.86
CA TYR A 267 -6.51 26.34 -34.64
C TYR A 267 -7.02 27.11 -35.86
N GLN A 268 -7.15 28.44 -35.75
CA GLN A 268 -7.57 29.27 -36.89
C GLN A 268 -6.46 29.32 -37.95
N LEU A 269 -5.20 29.32 -37.52
CA LEU A 269 -4.04 29.28 -38.39
C LEU A 269 -3.84 27.92 -39.05
N ILE A 270 -4.16 26.79 -38.38
CA ILE A 270 -4.19 25.46 -39.02
C ILE A 270 -5.10 25.47 -40.24
N ARG A 271 -6.32 26.02 -40.13
CA ARG A 271 -7.23 26.11 -41.29
C ARG A 271 -6.69 26.99 -42.42
N ALA A 272 -6.02 28.09 -42.08
CA ALA A 272 -5.42 28.97 -43.08
C ALA A 272 -4.28 28.26 -43.82
N VAL A 273 -3.42 27.53 -43.11
CA VAL A 273 -2.36 26.71 -43.72
C VAL A 273 -2.93 25.58 -44.56
N SER A 274 -3.98 24.89 -44.09
CA SER A 274 -4.65 23.82 -44.85
C SER A 274 -5.15 24.30 -46.22
N VAL A 275 -5.76 25.49 -46.28
CA VAL A 275 -6.28 26.06 -47.53
C VAL A 275 -5.15 26.52 -48.45
N LEU A 276 -4.08 27.11 -47.90
CA LEU A 276 -2.96 27.62 -48.70
C LEU A 276 -2.07 26.49 -49.26
N LEU A 277 -1.93 25.39 -48.52
CA LEU A 277 -1.09 24.25 -48.88
C LEU A 277 -1.89 23.05 -49.40
N ASN A 278 -3.21 23.18 -49.53
CA ASN A 278 -4.13 22.12 -49.95
C ASN A 278 -3.95 20.83 -49.13
N PHE A 279 -3.92 20.94 -47.80
CA PHE A 279 -3.84 19.77 -46.94
C PHE A 279 -5.07 18.89 -47.07
N THR A 280 -4.86 17.59 -46.97
CA THR A 280 -5.96 16.63 -46.80
C THR A 280 -6.56 16.77 -45.39
N ARG A 281 -7.77 16.23 -45.19
CA ARG A 281 -8.39 16.25 -43.85
C ARG A 281 -7.54 15.50 -42.83
N GLU A 282 -6.87 14.44 -43.27
CA GLU A 282 -5.98 13.62 -42.46
C GLU A 282 -4.73 14.41 -42.02
N GLU A 283 -4.16 15.21 -42.92
CA GLU A 283 -3.00 16.07 -42.63
C GLU A 283 -3.38 17.22 -41.68
N GLU A 284 -4.56 17.83 -41.86
CA GLU A 284 -5.09 18.85 -40.96
C GLU A 284 -5.36 18.29 -39.56
N ASP A 285 -5.98 17.12 -39.46
CA ASP A 285 -6.31 16.50 -38.18
C ASP A 285 -5.06 16.00 -37.44
N MET A 286 -4.02 15.55 -38.15
CA MET A 286 -2.71 15.24 -37.56
C MET A 286 -2.07 16.47 -36.90
N LEU A 287 -2.20 17.65 -37.51
CA LEU A 287 -1.68 18.89 -36.93
C LEU A 287 -2.48 19.31 -35.69
N LYS A 288 -3.79 19.10 -35.68
CA LYS A 288 -4.64 19.32 -34.49
C LYS A 288 -4.28 18.37 -33.35
N GLU A 289 -4.18 17.06 -33.61
CA GLU A 289 -3.80 16.05 -32.61
C GLU A 289 -2.41 16.35 -32.01
N THR A 290 -1.45 16.79 -32.85
CA THR A 290 -0.11 17.17 -32.41
C THR A 290 -0.12 18.42 -31.52
N LEU A 291 -0.99 19.38 -31.83
CA LEU A 291 -1.19 20.59 -31.03
C LEU A 291 -1.83 20.25 -29.68
N GLU A 292 -2.88 19.42 -29.66
CA GLU A 292 -3.55 18.94 -28.44
C GLU A 292 -2.60 18.16 -27.53
N TYR A 293 -1.77 17.28 -28.10
CA TYR A 293 -0.74 16.57 -27.35
C TYR A 293 0.25 17.53 -26.68
N LYS A 294 0.73 18.56 -27.41
CA LYS A 294 1.63 19.57 -26.83
C LYS A 294 0.96 20.41 -25.73
N MET A 295 -0.36 20.53 -25.75
CA MET A 295 -1.14 21.28 -24.76
C MET A 295 -1.59 20.42 -23.56
N SER A 296 -1.55 19.10 -23.68
CA SER A 296 -1.92 18.17 -22.59
C SER A 296 -0.71 17.78 -21.74
N TRP A 297 -0.85 17.86 -20.42
CA TRP A 297 0.16 17.32 -19.47
C TRP A 297 0.15 15.79 -19.43
N PHE A 298 -0.96 15.16 -19.83
CA PHE A 298 -1.14 13.72 -19.85
C PHE A 298 -1.58 13.29 -21.25
N GLY A 299 -0.62 12.92 -22.07
CA GLY A 299 -0.86 12.41 -23.41
C GLY A 299 0.34 11.63 -23.91
N SER A 300 0.10 10.70 -24.83
CA SER A 300 1.13 10.04 -25.62
C SER A 300 1.25 10.76 -26.96
N LYS A 301 2.49 10.89 -27.47
CA LYS A 301 2.76 11.60 -28.73
C LYS A 301 1.98 10.92 -29.87
N PRO A 302 1.21 11.67 -30.67
CA PRO A 302 0.45 11.08 -31.77
C PRO A 302 1.40 10.42 -32.77
N SER A 303 1.01 9.23 -33.23
CA SER A 303 1.80 8.44 -34.17
C SER A 303 1.77 9.10 -35.56
N PRO A 304 2.91 9.30 -36.24
CA PRO A 304 2.92 9.82 -37.59
C PRO A 304 2.21 8.81 -38.51
N ARG A 305 0.94 9.07 -38.82
CA ARG A 305 0.22 8.33 -39.86
C ARG A 305 0.86 8.76 -41.18
N GLY A 306 1.64 7.85 -41.77
CA GLY A 306 2.55 8.18 -42.85
C GLY A 306 1.85 8.88 -44.02
N ILE A 307 2.17 10.16 -44.21
CA ILE A 307 2.55 10.83 -45.46
C ILE A 307 3.36 12.07 -45.04
N ILE A 308 4.69 11.96 -45.04
CA ILE A 308 5.56 13.09 -45.44
C ILE A 308 6.64 12.47 -46.32
N ARG A 309 6.25 12.00 -47.51
CA ARG A 309 7.18 11.95 -48.64
C ARG A 309 7.08 13.32 -49.32
N PRO A 310 8.17 14.08 -49.44
CA PRO A 310 8.17 15.31 -50.20
C PRO A 310 7.63 15.02 -51.61
N SER A 311 6.63 15.78 -52.06
CA SER A 311 6.08 15.71 -53.41
C SER A 311 7.14 16.18 -54.42
N ILE A 312 8.06 15.30 -54.78
CA ILE A 312 8.89 15.46 -55.97
C ILE A 312 7.96 15.27 -57.17
N SER A 313 7.56 16.38 -57.78
CA SER A 313 6.92 16.37 -59.10
C SER A 313 7.96 15.90 -60.12
N GLY A 314 7.95 14.62 -60.43
CA GLY A 314 8.74 13.97 -61.46
C GLY A 314 8.21 12.54 -61.64
N ALA A 315 7.86 12.19 -62.87
CA ALA A 315 6.96 11.10 -63.21
C ALA A 315 7.28 9.72 -62.57
N SER A 316 6.18 9.02 -62.27
CA SER A 316 6.13 7.61 -61.87
C SER A 316 6.87 6.71 -62.88
N ALA A 317 7.94 6.05 -62.44
CA ALA A 317 8.33 4.77 -62.99
C ALA A 317 7.91 3.68 -61.99
N HIS A 318 6.88 2.94 -62.41
CA HIS A 318 6.44 1.66 -61.87
C HIS A 318 7.67 0.76 -61.63
N TRP A 319 7.60 -0.15 -60.65
CA TRP A 319 7.90 -1.60 -60.76
C TRP A 319 7.83 -2.27 -59.39
N SER A 320 7.11 -3.40 -59.41
CA SER A 320 7.07 -4.61 -58.54
C SER A 320 7.34 -4.49 -57.05
#